data_AF-A0A0Q7F7X6-F1
#
_entry.id   AF-A0A0Q7F7X6-F1
#
_cell.length_a   1.000
_cell.length_b   1.000
_cell.length_c   1.000
_cell.angle_alpha   90.00
_cell.angle_beta   90.00
_cell.angle_gamma   90.00
#
_symmetry.space_group_name_H-M   'P 1'
#
loop_
_entity.id
_entity.type
_entity.pdbx_description
1 polymer ?
#
loop_
_entity_poly.entity_id
_entity_poly.type
_entity_poly.pdbx_seq_one_letter_code
_entity_poly.pdbx_strand_id
1 'polypeptide(L)'
;MEDLINESYEFEQVDSNPLHTKYDFVSKGEREIPKRIAIIKYPQPGLERYYNLGFGNIFIDKNGLESISDMSRENNKDGKKVLKTVFTSALDFLSTSPNSILTIFGNTSAKHRLYKMGLNNNLASIESCFIIKGGIIGDLKIIENPETGKQPNSIINIDEIEYQAYDPNKSRAYNFITFEIKDEFK
;
A
#
# COMPACT_ATOMS: atom_id res chain seq x y z
N MET A 1 -10.02 12.42 -9.15
CA MET A 1 -10.10 11.07 -9.78
C MET A 1 -9.32 11.00 -11.10
N GLU A 2 -9.66 11.80 -12.11
CA GLU A 2 -8.99 11.79 -13.43
C GLU A 2 -7.48 12.02 -13.32
N ASP A 3 -7.04 12.95 -12.47
CA ASP A 3 -5.62 13.17 -12.19
C ASP A 3 -4.90 11.98 -11.57
N LEU A 4 -5.59 11.13 -10.80
CA LEU A 4 -4.99 9.93 -10.18
C LEU A 4 -4.88 8.79 -11.20
N ILE A 5 -5.87 8.67 -12.08
CA ILE A 5 -5.92 7.63 -13.13
C ILE A 5 -4.95 7.98 -14.26
N ASN A 6 -4.90 9.25 -14.67
CA ASN A 6 -4.00 9.71 -15.72
C ASN A 6 -2.55 9.36 -15.37
N GLU A 7 -1.76 8.93 -16.34
CA GLU A 7 -0.37 8.53 -16.13
C GLU A 7 -0.13 7.31 -15.23
N SER A 8 -1.15 6.58 -14.72
CA SER A 8 -0.91 5.26 -14.14
C SER A 8 -0.54 4.25 -15.23
N TYR A 9 0.00 3.09 -14.83
CA TYR A 9 0.03 1.94 -15.73
C TYR A 9 -1.39 1.36 -15.83
N GLU A 10 -1.71 0.76 -16.98
CA GLU A 10 -2.82 -0.19 -17.08
C GLU A 10 -2.50 -1.40 -16.19
N PHE A 11 -3.51 -1.88 -15.48
CA PHE A 11 -3.40 -3.01 -14.57
C PHE A 11 -4.60 -3.94 -14.75
N GLU A 12 -4.44 -5.19 -14.37
CA GLU A 12 -5.48 -6.22 -14.40
C GLU A 12 -5.68 -6.80 -13.01
N GLN A 13 -6.93 -7.03 -12.61
CA GLN A 13 -7.23 -7.83 -11.42
C GLN A 13 -7.07 -9.32 -11.76
N VAL A 14 -6.01 -9.94 -11.25
CA VAL A 14 -5.66 -11.33 -11.58
C VAL A 14 -6.20 -12.35 -10.57
N ASP A 15 -6.64 -11.88 -9.40
CA ASP A 15 -7.17 -12.72 -8.33
C ASP A 15 -8.03 -11.85 -7.39
N SER A 16 -9.19 -12.33 -6.98
CA SER A 16 -10.06 -11.60 -6.05
C SER A 16 -11.00 -12.52 -5.29
N ASN A 17 -10.99 -12.40 -3.97
CA ASN A 17 -11.93 -13.03 -3.05
C ASN A 17 -12.01 -12.19 -1.74
N PRO A 18 -12.90 -12.53 -0.79
CA PRO A 18 -13.08 -11.73 0.43
C PRO A 18 -11.83 -11.58 1.33
N LEU A 19 -10.86 -12.48 1.21
CA LEU A 19 -9.62 -12.49 2.01
C LEU A 19 -8.45 -11.80 1.29
N HIS A 20 -8.42 -11.81 -0.04
CA HIS A 20 -7.36 -11.16 -0.80
C HIS A 20 -7.77 -10.75 -2.22
N THR A 21 -7.11 -9.70 -2.71
CA THR A 21 -7.20 -9.24 -4.11
C THR A 21 -5.79 -8.96 -4.62
N LYS A 22 -5.50 -9.32 -5.87
CA LYS A 22 -4.22 -9.05 -6.54
C LYS A 22 -4.45 -8.32 -7.84
N TYR A 23 -3.59 -7.35 -8.11
CA TYR A 23 -3.52 -6.64 -9.38
C TYR A 23 -2.12 -6.73 -9.96
N ASP A 24 -2.03 -7.00 -11.25
CA ASP A 24 -0.77 -7.04 -11.98
C ASP A 24 -0.67 -5.90 -12.98
N PHE A 25 0.54 -5.37 -13.13
CA PHE A 25 0.88 -4.43 -14.18
C PHE A 25 2.34 -4.56 -14.56
N VAL A 26 2.68 -4.06 -15.75
CA VAL A 26 4.06 -4.04 -16.24
C VAL A 26 4.60 -2.61 -16.17
N SER A 27 5.62 -2.40 -15.35
CA SER A 27 6.42 -1.18 -15.41
C SER A 27 7.27 -1.22 -16.68
N LYS A 28 6.98 -0.32 -17.61
CA LYS A 28 7.67 -0.19 -18.90
C LYS A 28 8.63 1.00 -18.87
N GLY A 29 9.89 0.74 -19.22
CA GLY A 29 10.98 1.72 -19.35
C GLY A 29 12.13 1.11 -20.15
N GLU A 30 13.37 1.19 -19.64
CA GLU A 30 14.51 0.45 -20.22
C GLU A 30 14.30 -1.07 -20.16
N ARG A 31 13.45 -1.53 -19.24
CA ARG A 31 13.06 -2.93 -19.04
C ARG A 31 11.55 -3.03 -18.89
N GLU A 32 11.03 -4.22 -19.14
CA GLU A 32 9.68 -4.60 -18.70
C GLU A 32 9.79 -5.32 -17.35
N ILE A 33 9.20 -4.72 -16.32
CA ILE A 33 9.28 -5.24 -14.95
C ILE A 33 7.85 -5.56 -14.49
N PRO A 34 7.45 -6.85 -14.47
CA PRO A 34 6.17 -7.27 -13.91
C PRO A 34 6.08 -6.93 -12.42
N LYS A 35 4.98 -6.31 -12.03
CA LYS A 35 4.73 -5.86 -10.66
C LYS A 35 3.34 -6.33 -10.23
N ARG A 36 3.24 -6.67 -8.95
CA ARG A 36 1.99 -7.07 -8.32
C ARG A 36 1.68 -6.17 -7.14
N ILE A 37 0.42 -5.80 -7.03
CA ILE A 37 -0.21 -5.21 -5.86
C ILE A 37 -1.00 -6.31 -5.19
N ALA A 38 -0.79 -6.53 -3.90
CA ALA A 38 -1.48 -7.53 -3.10
C ALA A 38 -2.21 -6.84 -1.95
N ILE A 39 -3.54 -6.96 -1.94
CA ILE A 39 -4.42 -6.47 -0.89
C ILE A 39 -4.85 -7.70 -0.08
N ILE A 40 -4.41 -7.79 1.18
CA ILE A 40 -4.60 -8.98 2.00
C ILE A 40 -5.32 -8.59 3.28
N LYS A 41 -6.42 -9.27 3.59
CA LYS A 41 -7.19 -9.05 4.82
C LYS A 41 -6.37 -9.41 6.05
N TYR A 42 -6.44 -8.60 7.10
CA TYR A 42 -5.87 -8.99 8.39
C TYR A 42 -6.67 -10.14 9.01
N PRO A 43 -6.01 -11.23 9.44
CA PRO A 43 -6.70 -12.36 10.07
C PRO A 43 -7.08 -12.12 11.54
N GLN A 44 -6.59 -11.05 12.16
CA GLN A 44 -6.80 -10.78 13.59
C GLN A 44 -8.25 -10.32 13.87
N PRO A 45 -8.88 -10.81 14.95
CA PRO A 45 -10.16 -10.28 15.43
C PRO A 45 -10.11 -8.77 15.67
N GLY A 46 -11.19 -8.06 15.37
CA GLY A 46 -11.27 -6.59 15.47
C GLY A 46 -10.68 -5.84 14.27
N LEU A 47 -10.07 -6.55 13.31
CA LEU A 47 -9.52 -5.99 12.06
C LEU A 47 -10.31 -6.46 10.82
N GLU A 48 -11.59 -6.81 10.97
CA GLU A 48 -12.41 -7.41 9.89
C GLU A 48 -12.59 -6.51 8.67
N ARG A 49 -12.42 -5.19 8.86
CA ARG A 49 -12.47 -4.19 7.79
C ARG A 49 -11.09 -3.84 7.22
N TYR A 50 -10.01 -4.26 7.86
CA TYR A 50 -8.66 -3.82 7.52
C TYR A 50 -7.98 -4.79 6.56
N TYR A 51 -7.28 -4.21 5.60
CA TYR A 51 -6.48 -4.92 4.61
C TYR A 51 -5.10 -4.27 4.51
N ASN A 52 -4.06 -5.08 4.40
CA ASN A 52 -2.72 -4.63 4.07
C ASN A 52 -2.57 -4.44 2.56
N LEU A 53 -2.16 -3.26 2.12
CA LEU A 53 -1.83 -2.95 0.73
C LEU A 53 -0.31 -3.05 0.54
N GLY A 54 0.13 -4.17 -0.02
CA GLY A 54 1.52 -4.42 -0.42
C GLY A 54 1.71 -4.31 -1.93
N PHE A 55 2.93 -4.03 -2.37
CA PHE A 55 3.31 -4.18 -3.78
C PHE A 55 4.81 -4.49 -3.93
N GLY A 56 5.17 -5.13 -5.05
CA GLY A 56 6.54 -5.48 -5.37
C GLY A 56 6.74 -6.00 -6.79
N ASN A 57 7.95 -6.42 -7.11
CA ASN A 57 8.25 -7.08 -8.38
C ASN A 57 7.84 -8.55 -8.30
N ILE A 58 7.30 -9.08 -9.39
CA ILE A 58 6.98 -10.50 -9.53
C ILE A 58 8.25 -11.24 -9.94
N PHE A 59 8.54 -12.34 -9.25
CA PHE A 59 9.59 -13.28 -9.59
C PHE A 59 8.99 -14.66 -9.77
N ILE A 60 9.33 -15.31 -10.87
CA ILE A 60 8.94 -16.69 -11.16
C ILE A 60 10.19 -17.54 -10.96
N ASP A 61 10.15 -18.48 -10.03
CA ASP A 61 11.27 -19.39 -9.82
C ASP A 61 11.37 -20.43 -10.96
N LYS A 62 12.42 -21.24 -10.93
CA LYS A 62 12.66 -22.30 -11.93
C LYS A 62 11.55 -23.36 -12.02
N ASN A 63 10.69 -23.45 -11.00
CA ASN A 63 9.58 -24.40 -10.94
C ASN A 63 8.25 -23.74 -11.35
N GLY A 64 8.26 -22.47 -11.74
CA GLY A 64 7.05 -21.71 -12.08
C GLY A 64 6.33 -21.12 -10.87
N LEU A 65 6.92 -21.17 -9.67
CA LEU A 65 6.30 -20.59 -8.47
C LEU A 65 6.51 -19.07 -8.45
N GLU A 66 5.41 -18.35 -8.37
CA GLU A 66 5.42 -16.89 -8.27
C GLU A 66 5.67 -16.42 -6.84
N SER A 67 6.53 -15.43 -6.70
CA SER A 67 6.76 -14.69 -5.47
C SER A 67 6.77 -13.19 -5.75
N ILE A 68 6.35 -12.41 -4.76
CA ILE A 68 6.50 -10.96 -4.80
C ILE A 68 7.71 -10.63 -3.94
N SER A 69 8.71 -9.98 -4.52
CA SER A 69 9.75 -9.34 -3.71
C SER A 69 9.52 -7.85 -3.73
N ASP A 70 9.08 -7.36 -2.58
CA ASP A 70 9.03 -5.93 -2.35
C ASP A 70 10.46 -5.36 -2.26
N MET A 71 11.46 -6.15 -1.84
CA MET A 71 12.85 -5.69 -1.62
C MET A 71 13.69 -5.53 -2.89
N SER A 72 13.11 -5.82 -4.07
CA SER A 72 13.80 -5.69 -5.35
C SER A 72 14.33 -4.27 -5.58
N ARG A 73 15.58 -4.20 -6.05
CA ARG A 73 16.21 -2.96 -6.51
C ARG A 73 15.96 -2.68 -7.99
N GLU A 74 15.36 -3.62 -8.72
CA GLU A 74 15.07 -3.47 -10.14
C GLU A 74 13.89 -2.52 -10.36
N ASN A 75 14.14 -1.40 -11.03
CA ASN A 75 13.15 -0.38 -11.33
C ASN A 75 13.51 0.41 -12.60
N ASN A 76 12.53 1.09 -13.18
CA ASN A 76 12.69 1.97 -14.35
C ASN A 76 12.83 3.45 -13.94
N LYS A 77 13.19 3.75 -12.69
CA LYS A 77 13.19 5.10 -12.08
C LYS A 77 11.83 5.81 -12.18
N ASP A 78 10.77 5.03 -12.29
CA ASP A 78 9.38 5.41 -12.57
C ASP A 78 8.51 5.40 -11.29
N GLY A 79 9.12 5.58 -10.13
CA GLY A 79 8.48 5.39 -8.83
C GLY A 79 7.20 6.23 -8.63
N LYS A 80 7.13 7.44 -9.23
CA LYS A 80 5.91 8.26 -9.20
C LYS A 80 4.74 7.57 -9.90
N LYS A 81 4.97 7.07 -11.11
CA LYS A 81 3.97 6.37 -11.92
C LYS A 81 3.57 5.05 -11.27
N VAL A 82 4.54 4.29 -10.75
CA VAL A 82 4.28 3.06 -9.98
C VAL A 82 3.38 3.33 -8.77
N LEU A 83 3.70 4.33 -7.95
CA LEU A 83 2.87 4.66 -6.78
C LEU A 83 1.48 5.16 -7.19
N LYS A 84 1.38 5.90 -8.29
CA LYS A 84 0.10 6.30 -8.87
C LYS A 84 -0.74 5.08 -9.25
N THR A 85 -0.16 4.09 -9.93
CA THR A 85 -0.83 2.80 -10.20
C THR A 85 -1.29 2.11 -8.91
N VAL A 86 -0.45 2.08 -7.87
CA VAL A 86 -0.82 1.49 -6.56
C VAL A 86 -2.06 2.18 -5.98
N PHE A 87 -2.13 3.52 -6.01
CA PHE A 87 -3.29 4.26 -5.51
C PHE A 87 -4.52 4.11 -6.41
N THR A 88 -4.36 3.97 -7.72
CA THR A 88 -5.47 3.71 -8.64
C THR A 88 -6.05 2.31 -8.44
N SER A 89 -5.22 1.28 -8.23
CA SER A 89 -5.71 -0.06 -7.86
C SER A 89 -6.35 -0.10 -6.47
N ALA A 90 -5.85 0.72 -5.53
CA ALA A 90 -6.50 0.91 -4.23
C ALA A 90 -7.90 1.54 -4.37
N LEU A 91 -8.07 2.48 -5.31
CA LEU A 91 -9.38 3.07 -5.62
C LEU A 91 -10.32 2.05 -6.24
N ASP A 92 -9.84 1.23 -7.17
CA ASP A 92 -10.62 0.14 -7.78
C ASP A 92 -11.12 -0.85 -6.72
N PHE A 93 -10.23 -1.32 -5.84
CA PHE A 93 -10.60 -2.20 -4.74
C PHE A 93 -11.63 -1.56 -3.79
N LEU A 94 -11.39 -0.33 -3.34
CA LEU A 94 -12.29 0.31 -2.39
C LEU A 94 -13.64 0.71 -3.02
N SER A 95 -13.71 0.94 -4.33
CA SER A 95 -14.97 1.15 -5.05
C SER A 95 -15.86 -0.11 -5.05
N THR A 96 -15.25 -1.30 -5.07
CA THR A 96 -15.99 -2.58 -5.00
C THR A 96 -16.18 -3.09 -3.57
N SER A 97 -15.37 -2.61 -2.63
CA SER A 97 -15.42 -2.94 -1.20
C SER A 97 -15.43 -1.67 -0.32
N PRO A 98 -16.50 -0.85 -0.38
CA PRO A 98 -16.52 0.51 0.19
C PRO A 98 -16.44 0.60 1.71
N ASN A 99 -16.66 -0.52 2.40
CA ASN A 99 -16.56 -0.60 3.86
C ASN A 99 -15.14 -1.00 4.34
N SER A 100 -14.23 -1.33 3.43
CA SER A 100 -12.87 -1.74 3.76
C SER A 100 -11.95 -0.55 4.06
N ILE A 101 -10.87 -0.82 4.79
CA ILE A 101 -9.83 0.12 5.17
C ILE A 101 -8.51 -0.44 4.67
N LEU A 102 -7.88 0.22 3.70
CA LEU A 102 -6.54 -0.15 3.24
C LEU A 102 -5.51 0.47 4.18
N THR A 103 -4.47 -0.29 4.50
CA THR A 103 -3.33 0.14 5.30
C THR A 103 -2.05 0.03 4.48
N ILE A 104 -1.17 1.02 4.58
CA ILE A 104 0.19 0.92 4.04
C ILE A 104 1.23 1.00 5.15
N PHE A 105 2.15 0.05 5.11
CA PHE A 105 3.35 0.00 5.92
C PHE A 105 4.53 -0.31 5.00
N GLY A 106 5.65 0.38 5.20
CA GLY A 106 6.82 0.17 4.34
C GLY A 106 7.74 -0.86 4.98
N ASN A 107 8.07 -1.93 4.27
CA ASN A 107 8.91 -3.01 4.81
C ASN A 107 10.36 -2.59 5.15
N THR A 108 10.79 -1.40 4.76
CA THR A 108 12.05 -0.77 5.20
C THR A 108 11.82 0.70 5.51
N SER A 109 12.72 1.33 6.29
CA SER A 109 12.59 2.76 6.61
C SER A 109 12.68 3.62 5.36
N ALA A 110 13.53 3.21 4.43
CA ALA A 110 13.64 3.84 3.12
C ALA A 110 12.33 3.73 2.32
N LYS A 111 11.72 2.55 2.21
CA LYS A 111 10.45 2.34 1.50
C LYS A 111 9.30 3.08 2.14
N HIS A 112 9.20 3.02 3.45
CA HIS A 112 8.17 3.73 4.18
C HIS A 112 8.25 5.25 3.93
N ARG A 113 9.47 5.80 3.88
CA ARG A 113 9.70 7.19 3.50
C ARG A 113 9.36 7.46 2.03
N LEU A 114 9.73 6.55 1.11
CA LEU A 114 9.38 6.66 -0.32
C LEU A 114 7.87 6.70 -0.53
N TYR A 115 7.11 5.86 0.18
CA TYR A 115 5.65 5.82 0.09
C TYR A 115 5.05 7.12 0.62
N LYS A 116 5.53 7.62 1.77
CA LYS A 116 5.13 8.92 2.32
C LYS A 116 5.44 10.08 1.37
N MET A 117 6.60 10.09 0.72
CA MET A 117 6.93 11.10 -0.29
C MET A 117 6.01 11.00 -1.51
N GLY A 118 5.73 9.80 -1.99
CA GLY A 118 4.80 9.60 -3.11
C GLY A 118 3.37 10.00 -2.78
N LEU A 119 2.89 9.69 -1.58
CA LEU A 119 1.63 10.17 -1.05
C LEU A 119 1.60 11.70 -1.03
N ASN A 120 2.60 12.35 -0.41
CA ASN A 120 2.65 13.81 -0.32
C ASN A 120 2.70 14.50 -1.68
N ASN A 121 3.43 13.93 -2.65
CA ASN A 121 3.51 14.46 -4.01
C ASN A 121 2.18 14.39 -4.78
N ASN A 122 1.27 13.49 -4.38
CA ASN A 122 -0.03 13.29 -5.02
C ASN A 122 -1.19 13.58 -4.05
N LEU A 123 -0.92 14.31 -2.95
CA LEU A 123 -1.83 14.37 -1.81
C LEU A 123 -3.20 14.92 -2.23
N ALA A 124 -3.24 16.02 -2.96
CA ALA A 124 -4.50 16.63 -3.42
C ALA A 124 -5.35 15.65 -4.24
N SER A 125 -4.73 14.90 -5.16
CA SER A 125 -5.43 13.92 -6.00
C SER A 125 -5.91 12.72 -5.17
N ILE A 126 -5.13 12.25 -4.21
CA ILE A 126 -5.48 11.12 -3.33
C ILE A 126 -6.58 11.54 -2.35
N GLU A 127 -6.45 12.69 -1.69
CA GLU A 127 -7.47 13.26 -0.81
C GLU A 127 -8.77 13.58 -1.56
N SER A 128 -8.73 13.78 -2.87
CA SER A 128 -9.97 13.91 -3.66
C SER A 128 -10.81 12.63 -3.63
N CYS A 129 -10.21 11.46 -3.46
CA CYS A 129 -10.90 10.16 -3.49
C CYS A 129 -11.00 9.46 -2.12
N PHE A 130 -10.04 9.71 -1.22
CA PHE A 130 -9.90 8.98 0.03
C PHE A 130 -10.00 9.88 1.26
N ILE A 131 -10.51 9.30 2.35
CA ILE A 131 -10.28 9.76 3.72
C ILE A 131 -8.97 9.11 4.17
N ILE A 132 -7.98 9.94 4.51
CA ILE A 132 -6.62 9.49 4.86
C ILE A 132 -6.38 9.75 6.34
N LYS A 133 -5.93 8.72 7.08
CA LYS A 133 -5.54 8.85 8.48
C LYS A 133 -4.13 8.30 8.71
N GLY A 134 -3.42 8.89 9.66
CA GLY A 134 -2.20 8.33 10.21
C GLY A 134 -2.51 7.54 11.48
N GLY A 135 -2.04 6.29 11.55
CA GLY A 135 -2.12 5.45 12.74
C GLY A 135 -0.86 5.60 13.60
N ILE A 136 -1.04 5.83 14.90
CA ILE A 136 0.03 5.99 15.89
C ILE A 136 -0.12 4.89 16.93
N ILE A 137 0.99 4.22 17.23
CA ILE A 137 1.10 3.19 18.26
C ILE A 137 2.25 3.63 19.17
N GLY A 138 1.90 4.16 20.34
CA GLY A 138 2.83 4.90 21.20
C GLY A 138 4.09 4.12 21.59
N ASP A 139 3.93 2.87 22.00
CA ASP A 139 5.05 2.02 22.46
C ASP A 139 5.61 1.09 21.38
N LEU A 140 5.20 1.27 20.12
CA LEU A 140 5.64 0.39 19.03
C LEU A 140 7.13 0.60 18.75
N LYS A 141 7.93 -0.38 19.12
CA LYS A 141 9.32 -0.49 18.69
C LYS A 141 9.39 -1.37 17.45
N ILE A 142 9.96 -0.81 16.38
CA ILE A 142 10.19 -1.53 15.13
C ILE A 142 11.65 -1.95 15.08
N ILE A 143 11.89 -3.23 14.79
CA ILE A 143 13.21 -3.76 14.46
C ILE A 143 13.28 -3.90 12.94
N GLU A 144 14.35 -3.41 12.33
CA GLU A 144 14.59 -3.54 10.90
C GLU A 144 15.79 -4.45 10.66
N ASN A 145 15.57 -5.54 9.93
CA ASN A 145 16.62 -6.49 9.54
C ASN A 145 16.71 -6.55 7.99
N PRO A 146 17.91 -6.65 7.40
CA PRO A 146 18.07 -6.75 5.94
C PRO A 146 17.30 -7.90 5.27
N GLU A 147 17.10 -9.02 5.96
CA GLU A 147 16.44 -10.23 5.47
C GLU A 147 14.92 -10.18 5.67
N THR A 148 14.47 -9.74 6.85
CA THR A 148 13.03 -9.81 7.23
C THR A 148 12.31 -8.46 7.18
N GLY A 149 13.02 -7.38 6.84
CA GLY A 149 12.49 -6.03 6.84
C GLY A 149 12.14 -5.51 8.23
N LYS A 150 11.23 -4.54 8.28
CA LYS A 150 10.65 -3.97 9.50
C LYS A 150 9.63 -4.92 10.10
N GLN A 151 9.80 -5.22 11.38
CA GLN A 151 8.81 -5.94 12.17
C GLN A 151 8.56 -5.24 13.51
N PRO A 152 7.32 -5.25 14.01
CA PRO A 152 7.04 -4.96 15.42
C PRO A 152 7.91 -5.87 16.31
N ASN A 153 8.47 -5.33 17.38
CA ASN A 153 9.14 -6.15 18.40
C ASN A 153 8.18 -6.70 19.46
N SER A 154 6.88 -6.38 19.35
CA SER A 154 5.81 -6.77 20.26
C SER A 154 4.51 -6.98 19.48
N ILE A 155 3.56 -7.68 20.10
CA ILE A 155 2.18 -7.76 19.58
C ILE A 155 1.59 -6.34 19.62
N ILE A 156 0.90 -5.94 18.54
CA ILE A 156 0.19 -4.66 18.47
C ILE A 156 -1.15 -4.84 19.17
N ASN A 157 -1.42 -4.06 20.21
CA ASN A 157 -2.76 -3.93 20.78
C ASN A 157 -3.58 -2.99 19.88
N ILE A 158 -4.60 -3.53 19.23
CA ILE A 158 -5.43 -2.77 18.28
C ILE A 158 -6.24 -1.66 18.97
N ASP A 159 -6.57 -1.85 20.25
CA ASP A 159 -7.36 -0.89 21.05
C ASP A 159 -6.55 0.34 21.46
N GLU A 160 -5.21 0.25 21.39
CA GLU A 160 -4.28 1.34 21.71
C GLU A 160 -3.86 2.14 20.47
N ILE A 161 -4.39 1.81 19.28
CA ILE A 161 -4.07 2.54 18.06
C ILE A 161 -4.81 3.87 18.07
N GLU A 162 -4.05 4.96 18.06
CA GLU A 162 -4.59 6.30 17.84
C GLU A 162 -4.64 6.63 16.34
N TYR A 163 -5.79 7.12 15.88
CA TYR A 163 -5.96 7.58 14.51
C TYR A 163 -6.12 9.09 14.46
N GLN A 164 -5.38 9.74 13.56
CA GLN A 164 -5.48 11.18 13.31
C GLN A 164 -5.66 11.43 11.81
N ALA A 165 -6.35 12.51 11.43
CA ALA A 165 -6.35 12.95 10.04
C ALA A 165 -4.90 13.12 9.55
N TYR A 166 -4.63 12.65 8.32
CA TYR A 166 -3.27 12.67 7.80
C TYR A 166 -2.77 14.11 7.63
N ASP A 167 -1.66 14.43 8.30
CA ASP A 167 -0.95 15.70 8.15
C ASP A 167 0.48 15.39 7.66
N PRO A 168 0.87 15.87 6.45
CA PRO A 168 2.22 15.69 5.92
C PRO A 168 3.33 16.15 6.89
N ASN A 169 3.07 17.16 7.71
CA ASN A 169 4.01 17.70 8.69
C ASN A 169 4.21 16.76 9.89
N LYS A 170 3.20 15.95 10.20
CA LYS A 170 3.24 14.91 11.24
C LYS A 170 3.56 13.52 10.69
N SER A 171 3.83 13.41 9.39
CA SER A 171 4.06 12.12 8.73
C SER A 171 5.11 11.24 9.41
N ARG A 172 6.08 11.79 10.14
CA ARG A 172 7.07 11.01 10.90
C ARG A 172 6.50 10.28 12.12
N ALA A 173 5.43 10.78 12.72
CA ALA A 173 4.79 10.18 13.89
C ALA A 173 3.91 8.97 13.53
N TYR A 174 3.43 8.88 12.30
CA TYR A 174 2.57 7.79 11.87
C TYR A 174 3.35 6.50 11.63
N ASN A 175 2.99 5.44 12.36
CA ASN A 175 3.53 4.09 12.16
C ASN A 175 3.03 3.48 10.84
N PHE A 176 1.78 3.74 10.47
CA PHE A 176 1.15 3.34 9.21
C PHE A 176 0.13 4.39 8.76
N ILE A 177 -0.34 4.27 7.53
CA ILE A 177 -1.33 5.19 6.94
C ILE A 177 -2.52 4.36 6.46
N THR A 178 -3.73 4.89 6.67
CA THR A 178 -4.96 4.25 6.22
C THR A 178 -5.65 5.04 5.11
N PHE A 179 -6.37 4.32 4.25
CA PHE A 179 -7.22 4.87 3.22
C PHE A 179 -8.62 4.25 3.32
N GLU A 180 -9.62 5.11 3.40
CA GLU A 180 -11.03 4.75 3.25
C GLU A 180 -11.57 5.51 2.04
N ILE A 181 -12.45 4.91 1.25
CA ILE A 181 -13.10 5.63 0.16
C ILE A 181 -14.11 6.63 0.72
N LYS A 182 -14.14 7.84 0.14
CA LYS A 182 -15.15 8.84 0.51
C LYS A 182 -16.55 8.37 0.12
N ASP A 183 -17.54 8.80 0.89
CA ASP A 183 -18.94 8.40 0.69
C ASP A 183 -19.48 8.74 -0.71
N GLU A 184 -18.98 9.79 -1.35
CA GLU A 184 -19.36 10.19 -2.71
C GLU A 184 -18.90 9.22 -3.81
N PHE A 185 -18.01 8.27 -3.49
CA PHE A 185 -17.54 7.22 -4.41
C PHE A 185 -17.90 5.80 -3.93
N LYS A 186 -18.76 5.67 -2.92
CA LYS A 186 -19.36 4.40 -2.51
C LYS A 186 -20.59 4.08 -3.36
#